data_AF-A0A835P481-F1
#
_entry.id   AF-A0A835P481-F1
#
_cell.length_a   1.000
_cell.length_b   1.000
_cell.length_c   1.000
_cell.angle_alpha   90.00
_cell.angle_beta   90.00
_cell.angle_gamma   90.00
#
_symmetry.space_group_name_H-M   'P 1'
#
loop_
_entity.id
_entity.type
_entity.pdbx_description
1 polymer ?
#
loop_
_entity_poly.entity_id
_entity_poly.type
_entity_poly.pdbx_seq_one_letter_code
_entity_poly.pdbx_strand_id
1 'polypeptide(L)'
;MSEDDEDEEEEDEEEEIDVVTVEKRRSSTNKSVTTLTITVRPKNTTFSSVRTQQNGLILKRCAPIHQQHNYAAPSPFVETEEAPPQKKLKIEVPRPVKPTIQPKPKSSSPRNSDSEDSERRRNHNILERQRRNDLRSSFLTLRDHVPELVQNDKAAKVVILKKATEYVHSLQAEEQKLLLEKEKLQARQEQLLKKIDYKRTC
;
A
#
# COMPACT_ATOMS: atom_id res chain seq x y z
N MET A 1 26.52 -32.44 -44.75
CA MET A 1 25.41 -31.67 -45.33
C MET A 1 24.16 -32.50 -45.14
N SER A 2 23.39 -32.13 -44.13
CA SER A 2 21.95 -32.30 -43.99
C SER A 2 21.62 -31.51 -42.74
N GLU A 3 21.20 -30.27 -42.99
CA GLU A 3 20.57 -29.36 -42.04
C GLU A 3 19.19 -29.95 -41.74
N ASP A 4 18.83 -30.05 -40.46
CA ASP A 4 17.44 -30.20 -40.05
C ASP A 4 17.21 -29.12 -38.98
N ASP A 5 16.30 -28.22 -39.31
CA ASP A 5 15.85 -27.06 -38.53
C ASP A 5 15.11 -27.54 -37.27
N GLU A 6 15.56 -27.09 -36.09
CA GLU A 6 14.81 -27.20 -34.84
C GLU A 6 14.01 -25.90 -34.64
N ASP A 7 12.73 -25.93 -34.99
CA ASP A 7 11.73 -24.94 -34.57
C ASP A 7 11.39 -25.18 -33.08
N GLU A 8 12.01 -24.42 -32.17
CA GLU A 8 11.56 -24.29 -30.77
C GLU A 8 10.38 -23.30 -30.70
N GLU A 9 9.16 -23.82 -30.65
CA GLU A 9 7.98 -23.04 -30.26
C GLU A 9 8.04 -22.75 -28.75
N GLU A 10 8.32 -21.49 -28.38
CA GLU A 10 8.10 -20.99 -27.01
C GLU A 10 6.59 -20.98 -26.72
N GLU A 11 6.09 -21.98 -25.99
CA GLU A 11 4.78 -21.90 -25.35
C GLU A 11 4.86 -20.85 -24.22
N ASP A 12 4.25 -19.69 -24.46
CA ASP A 12 3.94 -18.68 -23.45
C ASP A 12 3.08 -19.31 -22.33
N GLU A 13 3.71 -19.71 -21.23
CA GLU A 13 3.01 -20.01 -19.97
C GLU A 13 2.42 -18.71 -19.39
N GLU A 14 1.18 -18.40 -19.76
CA GLU A 14 0.36 -17.40 -19.08
C GLU A 14 0.10 -17.86 -17.63
N GLU A 15 0.94 -17.40 -16.68
CA GLU A 15 0.66 -17.54 -15.25
C GLU A 15 -0.61 -16.74 -14.88
N GLU A 16 -1.75 -17.44 -14.85
CA GLU A 16 -3.01 -16.90 -14.36
C GLU A 16 -2.91 -16.70 -12.83
N ILE A 17 -2.87 -15.43 -12.42
CA ILE A 17 -2.95 -15.00 -11.02
C ILE A 17 -4.24 -15.52 -10.36
N ASP A 18 -4.11 -16.53 -9.49
CA ASP A 18 -5.20 -17.07 -8.67
C ASP A 18 -5.75 -16.00 -7.72
N VAL A 19 -6.86 -15.37 -8.14
CA VAL A 19 -7.62 -14.45 -7.32
C VAL A 19 -8.48 -15.26 -6.36
N VAL A 20 -7.86 -15.76 -5.28
CA VAL A 20 -8.46 -16.39 -4.09
C VAL A 20 -9.98 -16.59 -4.20
N THR A 21 -10.40 -17.66 -4.88
CA THR A 21 -11.78 -18.13 -4.73
C THR A 21 -11.91 -18.66 -3.31
N VAL A 22 -12.61 -17.94 -2.43
CA VAL A 22 -12.98 -18.49 -1.12
C VAL A 22 -14.06 -19.54 -1.38
N GLU A 23 -13.63 -20.79 -1.59
CA GLU A 23 -14.51 -21.94 -1.65
C GLU A 23 -15.33 -22.00 -0.35
N LYS A 24 -16.61 -21.64 -0.46
CA LYS A 24 -17.58 -21.72 0.63
C LYS A 24 -17.91 -23.19 0.88
N ARG A 25 -17.03 -23.90 1.58
CA ARG A 25 -17.35 -25.23 2.10
C ARG A 25 -18.46 -25.11 3.14
N ARG A 26 -19.66 -25.58 2.79
CA ARG A 26 -20.65 -26.01 3.80
C ARG A 26 -20.07 -27.27 4.45
N SER A 27 -19.25 -27.10 5.48
CA SER A 27 -18.75 -28.22 6.28
C SER A 27 -19.85 -28.73 7.21
N SER A 28 -20.53 -29.78 6.79
CA SER A 28 -21.17 -30.73 7.68
C SER A 28 -20.14 -31.83 8.01
N THR A 29 -19.65 -31.87 9.24
CA THR A 29 -19.36 -33.11 9.99
C THR A 29 -18.82 -32.78 11.38
N ASN A 30 -19.36 -33.51 12.36
CA ASN A 30 -19.20 -33.36 13.80
C ASN A 30 -17.76 -33.48 14.29
N LYS A 31 -17.35 -32.57 15.17
CA LYS A 31 -16.43 -32.85 16.29
C LYS A 31 -16.45 -31.69 17.30
N SER A 32 -16.76 -32.05 18.54
CA SER A 32 -16.81 -31.17 19.71
C SER A 32 -15.44 -30.57 20.01
N VAL A 33 -15.34 -29.25 19.98
CA VAL A 33 -14.15 -28.51 20.45
C VAL A 33 -14.43 -27.98 21.85
N THR A 34 -13.62 -28.41 22.82
CA THR A 34 -13.61 -27.95 24.21
C THR A 34 -12.99 -26.56 24.28
N THR A 35 -13.79 -25.56 24.65
CA THR A 35 -13.34 -24.18 24.89
C THR A 35 -12.71 -24.06 26.27
N LEU A 36 -11.39 -23.84 26.34
CA LEU A 36 -10.69 -23.44 27.58
C LEU A 36 -10.67 -21.91 27.67
N THR A 37 -11.47 -21.35 28.56
CA THR A 37 -11.51 -19.91 28.88
C THR A 37 -10.43 -19.57 29.91
N ILE A 38 -9.40 -18.82 29.49
CA ILE A 38 -8.43 -18.21 30.41
C ILE A 38 -9.08 -16.94 31.00
N THR A 39 -9.43 -17.00 32.28
CA THR A 39 -9.94 -15.85 33.04
C THR A 39 -8.77 -15.12 33.70
N VAL A 40 -8.50 -13.89 33.27
CA VAL A 40 -7.52 -13.01 33.93
C VAL A 40 -8.25 -12.16 34.96
N ARG A 41 -7.97 -12.43 36.24
CA ARG A 41 -8.51 -11.71 37.41
C ARG A 41 -7.72 -10.41 37.62
N PRO A 42 -8.34 -9.21 37.59
CA PRO A 42 -7.68 -8.00 38.06
C PRO A 42 -7.75 -7.91 39.59
N LYS A 43 -6.63 -7.54 40.20
CA LYS A 43 -6.49 -7.35 41.64
C LYS A 43 -7.11 -6.01 42.07
N ASN A 44 -7.76 -6.09 43.22
CA ASN A 44 -8.42 -5.05 44.02
C ASN A 44 -7.60 -3.77 44.25
N THR A 45 -8.25 -2.61 44.04
CA THR A 45 -7.99 -1.40 44.83
C THR A 45 -9.33 -0.76 45.23
N THR A 46 -9.59 -0.73 46.52
CA THR A 46 -10.64 0.02 47.22
C THR A 46 -10.25 1.51 47.19
N PHE A 47 -11.10 2.51 46.97
CA PHE A 47 -12.37 2.85 47.61
C PHE A 47 -13.11 3.91 46.77
N SER A 48 -14.44 3.94 46.92
CA SER A 48 -15.29 5.12 47.19
C SER A 48 -16.58 5.12 46.37
N SER A 49 -17.64 4.78 47.09
CA SER A 49 -19.04 4.99 46.74
C SER A 49 -19.35 6.47 46.54
N VAL A 50 -19.87 6.87 45.38
CA VAL A 50 -20.86 7.94 45.27
C VAL A 50 -21.85 7.62 44.16
N ARG A 51 -23.07 7.30 44.61
CA ARG A 51 -24.33 7.30 43.86
C ARG A 51 -24.66 8.73 43.44
N THR A 52 -24.88 9.02 42.15
CA THR A 52 -25.86 10.04 41.72
C THR A 52 -26.36 9.76 40.30
N GLN A 53 -27.62 10.12 40.12
CA GLN A 53 -28.55 9.83 39.05
C GLN A 53 -28.19 10.48 37.71
N GLN A 54 -28.83 9.94 36.66
CA GLN A 54 -29.38 10.60 35.46
C GLN A 54 -28.62 11.80 34.90
N ASN A 55 -28.25 11.74 33.61
CA ASN A 55 -28.44 12.86 32.67
C ASN A 55 -28.14 12.38 31.24
N GLY A 56 -29.18 12.35 30.41
CA GLY A 56 -29.07 12.06 28.99
C GLY A 56 -28.33 13.17 28.27
N LEU A 57 -27.21 12.84 27.63
CA LEU A 57 -26.48 13.76 26.78
C LEU A 57 -27.10 13.73 25.38
N ILE A 58 -27.75 14.84 25.07
CA ILE A 58 -28.48 15.13 23.84
C ILE A 58 -27.47 15.17 22.67
N LEU A 59 -27.67 14.32 21.67
CA LEU A 59 -26.92 14.35 20.42
C LEU A 59 -27.22 15.68 19.69
N LYS A 60 -26.33 16.66 19.85
CA LYS A 60 -26.38 17.95 19.13
C LYS A 60 -26.31 17.65 17.64
N ARG A 61 -27.45 17.75 16.94
CA ARG A 61 -27.54 17.81 15.48
C ARG A 61 -26.70 19.01 15.01
N CYS A 62 -25.53 18.77 14.43
CA CYS A 62 -24.87 19.78 13.60
C CYS A 62 -25.73 20.04 12.37
N ALA A 63 -26.17 21.28 12.19
CA ALA A 63 -26.81 21.71 10.96
C ALA A 63 -25.77 21.68 9.82
N PRO A 64 -26.09 21.13 8.64
CA PRO A 64 -25.16 21.15 7.53
C PRO A 64 -24.99 22.60 7.06
N ILE A 65 -23.78 23.14 7.23
CA ILE A 65 -23.40 24.41 6.62
C ILE A 65 -23.31 24.13 5.12
N HIS A 66 -24.36 24.51 4.41
CA HIS A 66 -24.37 24.47 2.96
C HIS A 66 -23.46 25.59 2.44
N GLN A 67 -22.15 25.34 2.37
CA GLN A 67 -21.23 26.19 1.61
C GLN A 67 -21.56 26.01 0.13
N GLN A 68 -22.46 26.86 -0.36
CA GLN A 68 -22.61 27.11 -1.80
C GLN A 68 -21.38 27.92 -2.22
N HIS A 69 -20.35 27.24 -2.72
CA HIS A 69 -19.26 27.92 -3.41
C HIS A 69 -19.79 28.47 -4.74
N ASN A 70 -19.82 29.80 -4.87
CA ASN A 70 -20.01 30.49 -6.14
C ASN A 70 -18.75 30.31 -6.99
N TYR A 71 -18.63 29.17 -7.66
CA TYR A 71 -17.67 28.99 -8.75
C TYR A 71 -18.21 29.65 -10.01
N ALA A 72 -17.97 30.95 -10.12
CA ALA A 72 -17.94 31.66 -11.39
C ALA A 72 -16.62 32.41 -11.45
N ALA A 73 -15.52 31.66 -11.59
CA ALA A 73 -14.26 32.25 -12.03
C ALA A 73 -14.38 32.48 -13.54
N PRO A 74 -14.23 33.71 -14.05
CA PRO A 74 -14.17 33.94 -15.49
C PRO A 74 -12.97 33.17 -16.08
N SER A 75 -13.22 32.46 -17.17
CA SER A 75 -12.18 31.78 -17.96
C SER A 75 -11.13 32.80 -18.45
N PRO A 76 -9.83 32.62 -18.19
CA PRO A 76 -8.81 33.54 -18.68
C PRO A 76 -8.32 33.04 -20.04
N PHE A 77 -9.02 33.39 -21.13
CA PHE A 77 -8.37 33.46 -22.46
C PHE A 77 -9.27 34.19 -23.46
N VAL A 78 -8.85 35.38 -23.90
CA VAL A 78 -8.48 35.64 -25.31
C VAL A 78 -7.65 36.93 -25.38
N GLU A 79 -6.59 36.79 -26.15
CA GLU A 79 -5.59 37.74 -26.60
C GLU A 79 -6.20 38.81 -27.52
N THR A 80 -6.01 40.11 -27.23
CA THR A 80 -6.03 41.18 -28.24
C THR A 80 -5.19 42.36 -27.72
N GLU A 81 -4.26 42.78 -28.56
CA GLU A 81 -3.38 43.95 -28.44
C GLU A 81 -4.14 45.30 -28.30
N GLU A 82 -3.41 46.30 -27.79
CA GLU A 82 -3.60 47.77 -27.93
C GLU A 82 -4.35 48.60 -26.85
N ALA A 83 -3.55 49.14 -25.90
CA ALA A 83 -3.57 50.51 -25.33
C ALA A 83 -4.83 51.07 -24.55
N PRO A 84 -4.76 52.25 -23.87
CA PRO A 84 -4.80 52.41 -22.40
C PRO A 84 -6.13 53.00 -21.82
N PRO A 85 -6.34 52.98 -20.47
CA PRO A 85 -7.67 53.12 -19.89
C PRO A 85 -8.13 54.56 -19.67
N GLN A 86 -9.39 54.86 -20.01
CA GLN A 86 -10.08 56.07 -19.56
C GLN A 86 -11.42 55.74 -18.85
N LYS A 87 -11.39 56.03 -17.54
CA LYS A 87 -12.44 56.52 -16.62
C LYS A 87 -13.88 56.54 -17.16
N LYS A 88 -14.85 56.04 -16.36
CA LYS A 88 -15.88 56.84 -15.62
C LYS A 88 -17.10 55.98 -15.18
N LEU A 89 -17.45 56.21 -13.91
CA LEU A 89 -18.79 56.48 -13.35
C LEU A 89 -19.84 55.35 -13.16
N LYS A 90 -20.24 55.30 -11.89
CA LYS A 90 -21.36 54.62 -11.23
C LYS A 90 -22.70 54.85 -11.91
N ILE A 91 -23.52 53.81 -12.01
CA ILE A 91 -24.99 53.90 -11.95
C ILE A 91 -25.52 52.75 -11.08
N GLU A 92 -26.27 53.14 -10.05
CA GLU A 92 -26.96 52.36 -9.03
C GLU A 92 -28.46 52.49 -9.30
N VAL A 93 -29.20 51.39 -9.54
CA VAL A 93 -30.68 51.33 -9.49
C VAL A 93 -31.12 49.88 -9.15
N PRO A 94 -32.24 49.66 -8.42
CA PRO A 94 -32.38 48.56 -7.47
C PRO A 94 -33.20 47.33 -7.94
N ARG A 95 -33.06 46.27 -7.12
CA ARG A 95 -33.86 45.04 -6.94
C ARG A 95 -35.30 45.08 -7.48
N PRO A 96 -35.84 43.94 -7.97
CA PRO A 96 -37.00 43.37 -7.26
C PRO A 96 -37.12 41.83 -7.25
N VAL A 97 -37.56 41.35 -6.08
CA VAL A 97 -38.46 40.21 -5.73
C VAL A 97 -38.34 38.81 -6.37
N LYS A 98 -38.20 37.81 -5.48
CA LYS A 98 -38.54 36.39 -5.68
C LYS A 98 -40.06 36.22 -5.88
N PRO A 99 -40.53 35.15 -6.54
CA PRO A 99 -41.30 34.17 -5.74
C PRO A 99 -41.22 32.69 -6.19
N THR A 100 -41.43 31.82 -5.19
CA THR A 100 -42.22 30.57 -5.27
C THR A 100 -41.62 29.29 -5.88
N ILE A 101 -41.03 28.51 -4.98
CA ILE A 101 -41.22 27.07 -4.71
C ILE A 101 -42.20 26.33 -5.65
N GLN A 102 -41.69 25.34 -6.38
CA GLN A 102 -42.48 24.18 -6.81
C GLN A 102 -41.70 22.89 -6.49
N PRO A 103 -42.22 21.96 -5.67
CA PRO A 103 -41.63 20.64 -5.53
C PRO A 103 -42.16 19.75 -6.67
N LYS A 104 -41.33 19.45 -7.67
CA LYS A 104 -41.67 18.44 -8.67
C LYS A 104 -41.45 17.01 -8.13
N PRO A 105 -42.31 16.05 -8.51
CA PRO A 105 -42.33 14.70 -7.96
C PRO A 105 -41.07 13.92 -8.33
N LYS A 106 -40.64 13.06 -7.41
CA LYS A 106 -39.46 12.21 -7.51
C LYS A 106 -39.58 11.31 -8.73
N SER A 107 -38.66 11.44 -9.70
CA SER A 107 -38.49 10.45 -10.75
C SER A 107 -37.98 9.16 -10.11
N SER A 108 -38.76 8.09 -10.25
CA SER A 108 -38.34 6.73 -9.95
C SER A 108 -37.44 6.23 -11.08
N SER A 109 -36.23 6.77 -11.17
CA SER A 109 -35.18 6.17 -12.00
C SER A 109 -34.54 5.00 -11.24
N PRO A 110 -34.21 3.87 -11.90
CA PRO A 110 -33.61 2.72 -11.24
C PRO A 110 -32.23 3.10 -10.69
N ARG A 111 -32.14 3.37 -9.38
CA ARG A 111 -30.90 3.72 -8.67
C ARG A 111 -29.95 2.53 -8.48
N ASN A 112 -30.28 1.35 -9.00
CA ASN A 112 -29.51 0.12 -8.80
C ASN A 112 -28.28 0.03 -9.72
N SER A 113 -28.36 0.51 -10.95
CA SER A 113 -27.26 0.40 -11.93
C SER A 113 -26.02 1.21 -11.52
N ASP A 114 -26.22 2.37 -10.87
CA ASP A 114 -25.13 3.25 -10.43
C ASP A 114 -24.47 2.77 -9.12
N SER A 115 -25.20 1.95 -8.34
CA SER A 115 -24.70 1.36 -7.10
C SER A 115 -23.67 0.25 -7.36
N GLU A 116 -23.96 -0.65 -8.30
CA GLU A 116 -23.07 -1.77 -8.65
C GLU A 116 -21.74 -1.28 -9.23
N ASP A 117 -21.75 -0.24 -10.08
CA ASP A 117 -20.53 0.37 -10.61
C ASP A 117 -19.68 1.06 -9.51
N SER A 118 -20.36 1.74 -8.58
CA SER A 118 -19.70 2.36 -7.43
C SER A 118 -19.03 1.32 -6.51
N GLU A 119 -19.68 0.18 -6.29
CA GLU A 119 -19.14 -0.94 -5.52
C GLU A 119 -17.94 -1.58 -6.24
N ARG A 120 -18.01 -1.76 -7.56
CA ARG A 120 -16.87 -2.27 -8.35
C ARG A 120 -15.66 -1.34 -8.25
N ARG A 121 -15.84 -0.03 -8.42
CA ARG A 121 -14.78 0.97 -8.25
C ARG A 121 -14.22 0.97 -6.83
N ARG A 122 -15.07 0.81 -5.82
CA ARG A 122 -14.67 0.72 -4.41
C ARG A 122 -13.76 -0.49 -4.17
N ASN A 123 -14.16 -1.68 -4.64
CA ASN A 123 -13.39 -2.90 -4.49
C ASN A 123 -12.02 -2.80 -5.19
N HIS A 124 -12.00 -2.30 -6.43
CA HIS A 124 -10.75 -2.04 -7.15
C HIS A 124 -9.78 -1.13 -6.36
N ASN A 125 -10.29 -0.02 -5.79
CA ASN A 125 -9.48 0.90 -5.00
C ASN A 125 -8.94 0.28 -3.70
N ILE A 126 -9.70 -0.62 -3.08
CA ILE A 126 -9.27 -1.36 -1.89
C ILE A 126 -8.10 -2.28 -2.26
N LEU A 127 -8.25 -3.07 -3.33
CA LEU A 127 -7.22 -4.00 -3.79
C LEU A 127 -5.93 -3.27 -4.17
N GLU A 128 -6.02 -2.17 -4.94
CA GLU A 128 -4.82 -1.41 -5.33
C GLU A 128 -4.18 -0.68 -4.13
N ARG A 129 -4.95 -0.33 -3.10
CA ARG A 129 -4.35 0.18 -1.85
C ARG A 129 -3.61 -0.93 -1.12
N GLN A 130 -4.17 -2.13 -1.04
CA GLN A 130 -3.52 -3.28 -0.44
C GLN A 130 -2.21 -3.59 -1.16
N ARG A 131 -2.24 -3.73 -2.49
CA ARG A 131 -1.05 -3.92 -3.33
C ARG A 131 0.03 -2.87 -3.07
N ARG A 132 -0.34 -1.59 -2.99
CA ARG A 132 0.62 -0.51 -2.69
C ARG A 132 1.20 -0.60 -1.27
N ASN A 133 0.42 -1.03 -0.29
CA ASN A 133 0.89 -1.24 1.07
C ASN A 133 1.87 -2.41 1.12
N ASP A 134 1.57 -3.51 0.45
CA ASP A 134 2.44 -4.70 0.39
C ASP A 134 3.77 -4.35 -0.28
N LEU A 135 3.72 -3.65 -1.43
CA LEU A 135 4.91 -3.15 -2.10
C LEU A 135 5.73 -2.22 -1.19
N ARG A 136 5.07 -1.33 -0.44
CA ARG A 136 5.75 -0.46 0.53
C ARG A 136 6.46 -1.29 1.61
N SER A 137 5.79 -2.30 2.16
CA SER A 137 6.36 -3.22 3.13
C SER A 137 7.58 -3.95 2.57
N SER A 138 7.51 -4.48 1.34
CA SER A 138 8.66 -5.12 0.67
C SER A 138 9.85 -4.17 0.54
N PHE A 139 9.64 -2.89 0.20
CA PHE A 139 10.70 -1.88 0.15
C PHE A 139 11.33 -1.60 1.52
N LEU A 140 10.53 -1.59 2.59
CA LEU A 140 11.04 -1.40 3.96
C LEU A 140 11.86 -2.61 4.39
N THR A 141 11.35 -3.82 4.15
CA THR A 141 12.10 -5.06 4.42
C THR A 141 13.42 -5.07 3.66
N LEU A 142 13.43 -4.71 2.36
CA LEU A 142 14.65 -4.65 1.57
C LEU A 142 15.66 -3.64 2.16
N ARG A 143 15.21 -2.44 2.52
CA ARG A 143 16.04 -1.42 3.16
C ARG A 143 16.72 -1.94 4.43
N ASP A 144 16.01 -2.70 5.25
CA ASP A 144 16.53 -3.24 6.50
C ASP A 144 17.64 -4.29 6.31
N HIS A 145 17.75 -4.88 5.12
CA HIS A 145 18.84 -5.80 4.76
C HIS A 145 20.05 -5.10 4.14
N VAL A 146 19.96 -3.80 3.83
CA VAL A 146 21.05 -3.02 3.23
C VAL A 146 21.76 -2.23 4.33
N PRO A 147 23.00 -2.59 4.74
CA PRO A 147 23.66 -2.03 5.92
C PRO A 147 23.74 -0.49 5.94
N GLU A 148 23.98 0.13 4.78
CA GLU A 148 24.05 1.59 4.65
C GLU A 148 22.71 2.31 4.87
N LEU A 149 21.59 1.59 4.75
CA LEU A 149 20.25 2.17 4.75
C LEU A 149 19.42 1.84 5.99
N VAL A 150 19.84 0.89 6.83
CA VAL A 150 19.10 0.47 8.02
C VAL A 150 18.77 1.65 8.95
N GLN A 151 19.67 2.62 9.07
CA GLN A 151 19.46 3.82 9.91
C GLN A 151 18.79 4.98 9.15
N ASN A 152 18.60 4.87 7.83
CA ASN A 152 18.01 5.92 7.00
C ASN A 152 16.54 5.63 6.72
N ASP A 153 15.68 6.07 7.64
CA ASP A 153 14.26 5.78 7.54
C ASP A 153 13.55 6.40 6.34
N LYS A 154 14.16 7.43 5.74
CA LYS A 154 13.58 8.22 4.66
C LYS A 154 14.25 7.95 3.31
N ALA A 155 15.00 6.86 3.18
CA ALA A 155 15.62 6.47 1.91
C ALA A 155 14.57 6.36 0.79
N ALA A 156 14.83 7.01 -0.34
CA ALA A 156 13.95 6.96 -1.51
C ALA A 156 13.98 5.56 -2.15
N LYS A 157 12.89 5.13 -2.79
CA LYS A 157 12.79 3.82 -3.45
C LYS A 157 13.95 3.54 -4.41
N VAL A 158 14.31 4.52 -5.25
CA VAL A 158 15.43 4.40 -6.18
C VAL A 158 16.78 4.23 -5.48
N VAL A 159 16.95 4.83 -4.30
CA VAL A 159 18.17 4.68 -3.49
C VAL A 159 18.23 3.29 -2.88
N ILE A 160 17.11 2.78 -2.36
CA ILE A 160 17.02 1.40 -1.84
C ILE A 160 17.43 0.40 -2.91
N LEU A 161 16.89 0.52 -4.13
CA LEU A 161 17.23 -0.39 -5.24
C LEU A 161 18.72 -0.30 -5.60
N LYS A 162 19.25 0.90 -5.81
CA LYS A 162 20.67 1.10 -6.16
C LYS A 162 21.60 0.50 -5.11
N LYS A 163 21.35 0.82 -3.84
CA LYS A 163 22.19 0.33 -2.73
C LYS A 163 22.05 -1.17 -2.49
N ALA A 164 20.86 -1.74 -2.70
CA ALA A 164 20.69 -3.19 -2.66
C ALA A 164 21.51 -3.88 -3.76
N THR A 165 21.46 -3.38 -4.99
CA THR A 165 22.26 -3.93 -6.10
C THR A 165 23.76 -3.81 -5.85
N GLU A 166 24.23 -2.63 -5.41
CA GLU A 166 25.64 -2.43 -5.00
C GLU A 166 26.04 -3.42 -3.91
N TYR A 167 25.19 -3.63 -2.91
CA TYR A 167 25.46 -4.54 -1.81
C TYR A 167 25.54 -6.01 -2.26
N VAL A 168 24.65 -6.46 -3.15
CA VAL A 168 24.73 -7.82 -3.74
C VAL A 168 26.05 -8.03 -4.46
N HIS A 169 26.49 -7.08 -5.28
CA HIS A 169 27.79 -7.17 -5.96
C HIS A 169 28.97 -7.22 -4.97
N SER A 170 28.90 -6.46 -3.87
CA SER A 170 29.92 -6.49 -2.84
C SER A 170 30.01 -7.86 -2.14
N LEU A 171 28.85 -8.46 -1.82
CA LEU A 171 28.78 -9.79 -1.20
C LEU A 171 29.30 -10.88 -2.14
N GLN A 172 28.98 -10.80 -3.43
CA GLN A 172 29.51 -11.73 -4.45
C GLN A 172 31.04 -11.64 -4.54
N ALA A 173 31.60 -10.42 -4.55
CA ALA A 173 33.05 -10.24 -4.59
C ALA A 173 33.73 -10.77 -3.31
N GLU A 174 33.10 -10.56 -2.14
CA GLU A 174 33.59 -11.09 -0.87
C GLU A 174 33.52 -12.62 -0.84
N GLU A 175 32.42 -13.22 -1.30
CA GLU A 175 32.26 -14.68 -1.41
C GLU A 175 33.37 -15.28 -2.28
N GLN A 176 33.61 -14.74 -3.47
CA GLN A 176 34.67 -15.22 -4.36
C GLN A 176 36.05 -15.14 -3.71
N LYS A 177 36.35 -14.04 -3.01
CA LYS A 177 37.60 -13.89 -2.25
C LYS A 177 37.74 -14.95 -1.16
N LEU A 178 36.68 -15.19 -0.38
CA LEU A 178 36.68 -16.18 0.70
C LEU A 178 36.82 -17.62 0.17
N LEU A 179 36.23 -17.93 -1.00
CA LEU A 179 36.38 -19.22 -1.66
C LEU A 179 37.84 -19.48 -2.06
N LEU A 180 38.52 -18.50 -2.67
CA LEU A 180 39.94 -18.61 -3.03
C LEU A 180 40.84 -18.75 -1.79
N GLU A 181 40.53 -18.02 -0.72
CA GLU A 181 41.27 -18.14 0.53
C GLU A 181 41.08 -19.52 1.17
N LYS A 182 39.86 -20.04 1.16
CA LYS A 182 39.54 -21.39 1.63
C LYS A 182 40.34 -22.44 0.86
N GLU A 183 40.35 -22.39 -0.47
CA GLU A 183 41.12 -23.33 -1.31
C GLU A 183 42.61 -23.30 -0.98
N LYS A 184 43.19 -22.09 -0.87
CA LYS A 184 44.60 -21.91 -0.50
C LYS A 184 44.92 -22.52 0.86
N LEU A 185 44.05 -22.31 1.85
CA LEU A 185 44.22 -22.86 3.19
C LEU A 185 44.08 -24.40 3.20
N GLN A 186 43.15 -24.95 2.43
CA GLN A 186 42.99 -26.40 2.27
C GLN A 186 44.22 -27.04 1.62
N ALA A 187 44.73 -26.46 0.53
CA ALA A 187 45.96 -26.93 -0.11
C ALA A 187 47.16 -26.90 0.86
N ARG A 188 47.29 -25.84 1.66
CA ARG A 188 48.33 -25.75 2.69
C ARG A 188 48.15 -26.81 3.77
N GLN A 189 46.93 -27.05 4.23
CA GLN A 189 46.62 -28.08 5.22
C GLN A 189 47.02 -29.46 4.70
N GLU A 190 46.64 -29.82 3.47
CA GLU A 190 47.01 -31.10 2.85
C GLU A 190 48.53 -31.28 2.74
N GLN A 191 49.25 -30.22 2.34
CA GLN A 191 50.72 -30.26 2.28
C GLN A 191 51.34 -30.52 3.65
N LEU A 192 50.81 -29.90 4.71
CA LEU A 192 51.30 -30.11 6.07
C LEU A 192 50.98 -31.52 6.57
N LEU A 193 49.79 -32.04 6.28
CA LEU A 193 49.42 -33.42 6.62
C LEU A 193 50.34 -34.43 5.94
N LYS A 194 50.64 -34.26 4.64
CA LYS A 194 51.61 -35.11 3.91
C LYS A 194 53.00 -35.08 4.55
N LYS A 195 53.46 -33.90 4.99
CA LYS A 195 54.75 -33.76 5.69
C LYS A 195 54.76 -34.46 7.05
N ILE A 196 53.67 -34.39 7.79
CA ILE A 196 53.53 -35.09 9.09
C ILE A 196 53.55 -36.60 8.86
N ASP A 197 52.80 -37.08 7.87
CA ASP A 197 52.71 -38.51 7.56
C ASP A 197 54.05 -39.09 7.10
N TYR A 198 54.77 -38.37 6.23
CA TYR A 198 56.13 -38.74 5.82
C TYR A 198 57.08 -38.88 7.03
N LYS A 199 57.04 -37.94 7.97
CA LYS A 199 57.86 -37.99 9.20
C LYS A 199 57.42 -39.06 10.21
N ARG A 200 56.23 -39.64 10.05
CA ARG A 200 55.76 -40.75 10.89
C ARG A 200 56.14 -42.11 10.31
N THR A 201 56.32 -42.18 8.99
CA THR A 201 56.54 -43.41 8.24
C THR A 201 58.01 -43.65 7.88
N CYS A 202 58.85 -42.60 7.92
CA CYS A 202 60.31 -42.65 7.78
C CYS A 202 60.99 -42.30 9.11
#